data_AF-A0A6J7DFZ6-F1
#
_entry.id   AF-A0A6J7DFZ6-F1
#
_cell.length_a   1.000
_cell.length_b   1.000
_cell.length_c   1.000
_cell.angle_alpha   90.00
_cell.angle_beta   90.00
_cell.angle_gamma   90.00
#
_symmetry.space_group_name_H-M   'P 1'
#
loop_
_entity.id
_entity.type
_entity.pdbx_description
1 polymer ?
#
loop_
_entity_poly.entity_id
_entity_poly.type
_entity_poly.pdbx_seq_one_letter_code
_entity_poly.pdbx_strand_id
1 'polypeptide(L)'
;MSYHEAMRVVRLLALSLCITGFTTTAALAGTPPRGTAKQVATAVANSPKIVKLTPKLLAALPAASKDTVSRIYPVSTNPGCDTTRRCVFGSTTSKTTVVLFGDSHASQWLPALAPIALENHFKLIVIWHASCHVANVNVQYEPLGYQDFDFCNTWLPRQIAAIKKLRPKLVLLGERTAQIGDAKQKPFTSTAWRDGLVSTITRLKTSTTQVAILEDLPWSDMNPGPCLSLNVKNVQSCGNSYTKPAFKGQQVAERNAARLTRAGFIPTHQWFCTKKTCSPVVGDYITKWDPGHASATYVQYLTAVIATALKPLL
;
A
#
# COMPACT_ATOMS: atom_id res chain seq x y z
N MET A 1 -37.99 14.16 68.83
CA MET A 1 -38.56 13.22 69.81
C MET A 1 -38.99 11.97 69.08
N SER A 2 -38.55 10.79 69.56
CA SER A 2 -38.96 9.39 69.26
C SER A 2 -38.74 8.88 67.82
N TYR A 3 -37.94 7.85 67.48
CA TYR A 3 -37.70 6.46 67.96
C TYR A 3 -38.87 5.47 67.81
N HIS A 4 -38.53 4.33 67.17
CA HIS A 4 -39.18 3.00 67.00
C HIS A 4 -40.31 2.84 65.97
N GLU A 5 -40.09 2.17 64.82
CA GLU A 5 -39.90 0.71 64.54
C GLU A 5 -41.22 -0.08 64.38
N ALA A 6 -41.44 -0.69 63.21
CA ALA A 6 -41.52 -2.15 63.06
C ALA A 6 -41.98 -2.61 61.66
N MET A 7 -41.11 -3.41 61.04
CA MET A 7 -41.18 -4.30 59.89
C MET A 7 -42.55 -4.79 59.37
N ARG A 8 -42.67 -4.90 58.03
CA ARG A 8 -43.19 -6.12 57.37
C ARG A 8 -42.63 -6.31 55.96
N VAL A 9 -42.07 -7.51 55.76
CA VAL A 9 -41.34 -8.08 54.63
C VAL A 9 -42.27 -8.38 53.45
N VAL A 10 -41.95 -7.96 52.21
CA VAL A 10 -42.39 -8.64 50.97
C VAL A 10 -41.36 -8.52 49.84
N ARG A 11 -40.69 -9.65 49.57
CA ARG A 11 -40.21 -10.22 48.29
C ARG A 11 -39.47 -9.33 47.28
N LEU A 12 -38.14 -9.50 47.27
CA LEU A 12 -37.25 -9.21 46.14
C LEU A 12 -37.57 -10.15 44.96
N LEU A 13 -38.10 -9.58 43.87
CA LEU A 13 -38.02 -10.17 42.53
C LEU A 13 -36.65 -9.79 41.95
N ALA A 14 -35.69 -10.72 42.05
CA ALA A 14 -34.45 -10.63 41.28
C ALA A 14 -34.78 -10.87 39.80
N LEU A 15 -34.89 -9.79 39.02
CA LEU A 15 -34.88 -9.88 37.57
C LEU A 15 -33.44 -10.25 37.16
N SER A 16 -33.21 -11.54 36.89
CA SER A 16 -32.01 -12.03 36.24
C SER A 16 -31.95 -11.49 34.81
N LEU A 17 -31.38 -10.30 34.64
CA LEU A 17 -31.01 -9.80 33.33
C LEU A 17 -29.79 -10.62 32.86
N CYS A 18 -30.05 -11.69 32.12
CA CYS A 18 -29.05 -12.31 31.27
C CYS A 18 -28.66 -11.27 30.21
N ILE A 19 -27.70 -10.41 30.53
CA ILE A 19 -26.94 -9.67 29.54
C ILE A 19 -26.09 -10.72 28.85
N THR A 20 -26.64 -11.35 27.81
CA THR A 20 -25.84 -12.03 26.79
C THR A 20 -25.03 -10.94 26.11
N GLY A 21 -23.88 -10.62 26.71
CA GLY A 21 -22.85 -9.84 26.07
C GLY A 21 -22.40 -10.60 24.84
N PHE A 22 -23.00 -10.31 23.69
CA PHE A 22 -22.32 -10.50 22.43
C PHE A 22 -21.20 -9.46 22.38
N THR A 23 -20.14 -9.69 23.15
CA THR A 23 -18.83 -9.19 22.77
C THR A 23 -18.44 -10.02 21.57
N THR A 24 -18.91 -9.62 20.38
CA THR A 24 -18.15 -9.87 19.17
C THR A 24 -16.88 -9.05 19.32
N THR A 25 -15.92 -9.56 20.10
CA THR A 25 -14.52 -9.34 19.79
C THR A 25 -14.36 -9.91 18.39
N ALA A 26 -14.58 -9.06 17.37
CA ALA A 26 -14.06 -9.31 16.06
C ALA A 26 -12.59 -9.62 16.32
N ALA A 27 -12.22 -10.89 16.19
CA ALA A 27 -10.86 -11.33 16.41
C ALA A 27 -10.00 -10.35 15.62
N LEU A 28 -9.09 -9.65 16.30
CA LEU A 28 -8.01 -8.95 15.64
C LEU A 28 -7.42 -9.98 14.69
N ALA A 29 -7.69 -9.84 13.39
CA ALA A 29 -7.18 -10.77 12.41
C ALA A 29 -5.66 -10.73 12.59
N GLY A 30 -5.11 -11.83 13.14
CA GLY A 30 -3.70 -11.90 13.44
C GLY A 30 -2.88 -11.58 12.19
N THR A 31 -1.66 -11.08 12.38
CA THR A 31 -0.72 -10.83 11.28
C THR A 31 -0.73 -12.04 10.35
N PRO A 32 -1.02 -11.86 9.05
CA PRO A 32 -1.16 -12.98 8.14
C PRO A 32 0.17 -13.74 8.02
N PRO A 33 0.13 -15.05 7.72
CA PRO A 33 1.35 -15.79 7.41
C PRO A 33 2.08 -15.12 6.24
N ARG A 34 3.41 -15.24 6.19
CA ARG A 34 4.18 -14.64 5.10
C ARG A 34 4.30 -15.63 3.95
N GLY A 35 3.67 -15.31 2.82
CA GLY A 35 3.67 -16.13 1.62
C GLY A 35 5.05 -16.16 0.96
N THR A 36 5.61 -17.37 0.80
CA THR A 36 6.80 -17.59 -0.04
C THR A 36 6.50 -17.23 -1.51
N ALA A 37 7.54 -17.01 -2.32
CA ALA A 37 7.39 -16.74 -3.75
C ALA A 37 6.52 -17.81 -4.46
N LYS A 38 6.69 -19.10 -4.12
CA LYS A 38 5.89 -20.20 -4.67
C LYS A 38 4.43 -20.11 -4.25
N GLN A 39 4.15 -19.88 -2.95
CA GLN A 39 2.77 -19.77 -2.45
C GLN A 39 2.03 -18.57 -3.06
N VAL A 40 2.70 -17.41 -3.15
CA VAL A 40 2.13 -16.21 -3.79
C VAL A 40 1.85 -16.48 -5.27
N ALA A 41 2.81 -17.04 -6.01
CA ALA A 41 2.62 -17.35 -7.42
C ALA A 41 1.47 -18.35 -7.65
N THR A 42 1.35 -19.39 -6.82
CA THR A 42 0.24 -20.34 -6.88
C THR A 42 -1.11 -19.68 -6.55
N ALA A 43 -1.16 -18.82 -5.53
CA ALA A 43 -2.37 -18.10 -5.16
C ALA A 43 -2.83 -17.16 -6.29
N VAL A 44 -1.91 -16.41 -6.90
CA VAL A 44 -2.19 -15.54 -8.05
C VAL A 44 -2.64 -16.35 -9.27
N ALA A 45 -1.98 -17.46 -9.59
CA ALA A 45 -2.37 -18.30 -10.72
C ALA A 45 -3.78 -18.91 -10.57
N ASN A 46 -4.20 -19.17 -9.33
CA ASN A 46 -5.53 -19.71 -9.03
C ASN A 46 -6.59 -18.63 -8.78
N SER A 47 -6.22 -17.35 -8.67
CA SER A 47 -7.16 -16.27 -8.33
C SER A 47 -8.34 -16.12 -9.30
N PRO A 48 -8.21 -16.35 -10.63
CA PRO A 48 -9.36 -16.29 -11.53
C PRO A 48 -10.39 -17.40 -11.30
N LYS A 49 -10.01 -18.48 -10.61
CA LYS A 49 -10.92 -19.60 -10.28
C LYS A 49 -11.77 -19.31 -9.03
N ILE A 50 -11.49 -18.23 -8.30
CA ILE A 50 -12.29 -17.82 -7.14
C ILE A 50 -13.54 -17.12 -7.65
N VAL A 51 -14.64 -17.86 -7.76
CA VAL A 51 -15.92 -17.32 -8.27
C VAL A 51 -16.86 -16.86 -7.17
N LYS A 52 -16.68 -17.35 -5.94
CA LYS A 52 -17.48 -16.99 -4.75
C LYS A 52 -16.58 -16.65 -3.57
N LEU A 53 -17.03 -15.75 -2.71
CA LEU A 53 -16.33 -15.43 -1.47
C LEU A 53 -16.40 -16.61 -0.49
N THR A 54 -15.28 -16.87 0.19
CA THR A 54 -15.21 -17.82 1.30
C THR A 54 -15.78 -17.18 2.57
N PRO A 55 -16.17 -17.95 3.60
CA PRO A 55 -16.59 -17.40 4.89
C PRO A 55 -15.58 -16.41 5.50
N LYS A 56 -14.28 -16.69 5.33
CA LYS A 56 -13.20 -15.79 5.78
C LYS A 56 -13.21 -14.45 5.05
N LEU A 57 -13.39 -14.46 3.73
CA LEU A 57 -13.49 -13.23 2.94
C LEU A 57 -14.77 -12.45 3.25
N LEU A 58 -15.90 -13.14 3.45
CA LEU A 58 -17.16 -12.53 3.88
C LEU A 58 -17.00 -11.81 5.23
N ALA A 59 -16.31 -12.43 6.18
CA ALA A 59 -16.04 -11.83 7.49
C ALA A 59 -15.09 -10.62 7.40
N ALA A 60 -14.14 -10.62 6.47
CA ALA A 60 -13.21 -9.50 6.27
C ALA A 60 -13.84 -8.31 5.54
N LEU A 61 -14.90 -8.54 4.75
CA LEU A 61 -15.47 -7.57 3.82
C LEU A 61 -15.92 -6.25 4.47
N PRO A 62 -16.58 -6.22 5.65
CA PRO A 62 -16.98 -4.96 6.29
C PRO A 62 -15.81 -4.04 6.65
N ALA A 63 -14.60 -4.59 6.81
CA ALA A 63 -13.39 -3.85 7.15
C ALA A 63 -12.50 -3.57 5.93
N ALA A 64 -12.86 -4.02 4.73
CA ALA A 64 -12.00 -3.97 3.55
C ALA A 64 -11.53 -2.54 3.21
N SER A 65 -12.43 -1.56 3.27
CA SER A 65 -12.10 -0.14 2.99
C SER A 65 -11.24 0.52 4.06
N LYS A 66 -11.10 -0.11 5.22
CA LYS A 66 -10.27 0.36 6.34
C LYS A 66 -8.94 -0.38 6.43
N ASP A 67 -8.65 -1.31 5.52
CA ASP A 67 -7.41 -2.08 5.50
C ASP A 67 -6.22 -1.28 4.93
N THR A 68 -5.97 -0.12 5.53
CA THR A 68 -4.97 0.87 5.10
C THR A 68 -3.65 0.70 5.85
N VAL A 69 -2.58 1.32 5.36
CA VAL A 69 -1.28 1.35 6.07
C VAL A 69 -1.42 2.00 7.45
N SER A 70 -2.21 3.08 7.55
CA SER A 70 -2.42 3.82 8.79
C SER A 70 -3.16 3.01 9.86
N ARG A 71 -3.80 1.89 9.48
CA ARG A 71 -4.35 0.90 10.42
C ARG A 71 -3.25 0.18 11.22
N ILE A 72 -2.05 0.04 10.63
CA ILE A 72 -0.95 -0.76 11.19
C ILE A 72 0.19 0.14 11.70
N TYR A 73 0.46 1.26 11.02
CA TYR A 73 1.55 2.17 11.35
C TYR A 73 1.03 3.60 11.53
N PRO A 74 1.63 4.41 12.43
CA PRO A 74 1.23 5.81 12.67
C PRO A 74 1.73 6.76 11.57
N VAL A 75 1.40 6.44 10.31
CA VAL A 75 1.74 7.22 9.12
C VAL A 75 0.46 7.81 8.55
N SER A 76 0.02 8.94 9.09
CA SER A 76 -1.14 9.70 8.58
C SER A 76 -0.79 10.40 7.27
N THR A 77 -1.78 10.97 6.58
CA THR A 77 -1.58 11.79 5.37
C THR A 77 -1.13 13.21 5.68
N ASN A 78 -1.41 13.73 6.88
CA ASN A 78 -1.05 15.08 7.29
C ASN A 78 -0.58 15.12 8.75
N PRO A 79 0.60 15.66 9.06
CA PRO A 79 1.61 16.17 8.10
C PRO A 79 2.36 15.02 7.38
N GLY A 80 2.13 13.78 7.77
CA GLY A 80 2.65 12.61 7.06
C GLY A 80 4.08 12.21 7.39
N CYS A 81 4.75 11.58 6.41
CA CYS A 81 6.17 11.21 6.45
C CYS A 81 6.95 12.10 5.49
N ASP A 82 6.83 13.40 5.68
CA ASP A 82 7.31 14.47 4.84
C ASP A 82 8.73 14.95 5.21
N THR A 83 9.38 14.28 6.18
CA THR A 83 10.78 14.55 6.56
C THR A 83 11.55 13.25 6.79
N THR A 84 12.87 13.33 6.73
CA THR A 84 13.78 12.18 6.89
C THR A 84 13.85 11.59 8.30
N ARG A 85 13.24 12.23 9.31
CA ARG A 85 13.35 11.85 10.72
C ARG A 85 12.04 11.37 11.34
N ARG A 86 10.91 11.65 10.70
CA ARG A 86 9.59 11.42 11.27
C ARG A 86 9.17 9.95 11.21
N CYS A 87 9.47 9.28 10.10
CA CYS A 87 9.06 7.91 9.83
C CYS A 87 10.30 7.02 9.64
N VAL A 88 10.80 6.51 10.76
CA VAL A 88 11.99 5.64 10.79
C VAL A 88 11.61 4.29 11.42
N PHE A 89 11.89 3.21 10.71
CA PHE A 89 11.52 1.84 11.07
C PHE A 89 12.73 0.89 10.94
N GLY A 90 12.56 -0.36 11.38
CA GLY A 90 13.61 -1.38 11.35
C GLY A 90 14.71 -1.11 12.38
N SER A 91 15.95 -1.45 12.05
CA SER A 91 17.10 -1.19 12.91
C SER A 91 17.52 0.28 12.85
N THR A 92 16.88 1.14 13.65
CA THR A 92 17.02 2.60 13.59
C THR A 92 18.44 3.14 13.86
N THR A 93 19.30 2.34 14.48
CA THR A 93 20.73 2.64 14.72
C THR A 93 21.66 2.10 13.64
N SER A 94 21.14 1.37 12.65
CA SER A 94 21.95 0.79 11.58
C SER A 94 22.61 1.86 10.72
N LYS A 95 23.87 1.57 10.33
CA LYS A 95 24.62 2.38 9.35
C LYS A 95 24.08 2.18 7.93
N THR A 96 23.47 1.03 7.64
CA THR A 96 22.81 0.78 6.35
C THR A 96 21.43 1.42 6.36
N THR A 97 21.23 2.41 5.49
CA THR A 97 19.94 3.11 5.35
C THR A 97 19.29 2.74 4.02
N VAL A 98 18.01 2.38 4.07
CA VAL A 98 17.13 2.23 2.91
C VAL A 98 16.04 3.30 3.00
N VAL A 99 15.73 3.96 1.89
CA VAL A 99 14.68 4.96 1.82
C VAL A 99 13.52 4.45 0.97
N LEU A 100 12.30 4.53 1.46
CA LEU A 100 11.07 4.37 0.67
C LEU A 100 10.55 5.78 0.33
N PHE A 101 10.45 6.12 -0.95
CA PHE A 101 10.20 7.48 -1.41
C PHE A 101 9.08 7.56 -2.44
N GLY A 102 8.09 8.44 -2.19
CA GLY A 102 7.10 8.84 -3.18
C GLY A 102 5.76 9.26 -2.60
N ASP A 103 4.64 8.75 -3.11
CA ASP A 103 3.30 9.11 -2.61
C ASP A 103 2.67 7.97 -1.79
N SER A 104 1.34 7.95 -1.71
CA SER A 104 0.60 6.89 -1.01
C SER A 104 0.90 5.50 -1.58
N HIS A 105 1.24 5.39 -2.87
CA HIS A 105 1.63 4.14 -3.53
C HIS A 105 3.07 3.70 -3.21
N ALA A 106 3.95 4.59 -2.73
CA ALA A 106 5.15 4.16 -2.01
C ALA A 106 4.77 3.63 -0.62
N SER A 107 3.99 4.42 0.14
CA SER A 107 3.66 4.11 1.53
C SER A 107 2.94 2.76 1.70
N GLN A 108 2.15 2.33 0.70
CA GLN A 108 1.41 1.07 0.73
C GLN A 108 2.29 -0.16 0.97
N TRP A 109 3.58 -0.08 0.66
CA TRP A 109 4.54 -1.17 0.84
C TRP A 109 5.16 -1.26 2.24
N LEU A 110 4.94 -0.25 3.09
CA LEU A 110 5.46 -0.21 4.47
C LEU A 110 5.11 -1.45 5.29
N PRO A 111 3.89 -2.05 5.20
CA PRO A 111 3.57 -3.24 5.98
C PRO A 111 4.47 -4.45 5.74
N ALA A 112 5.09 -4.56 4.57
CA ALA A 112 6.11 -5.55 4.27
C ALA A 112 7.53 -5.03 4.56
N LEU A 113 7.82 -3.77 4.24
CA LEU A 113 9.18 -3.24 4.31
C LEU A 113 9.66 -3.03 5.76
N ALA A 114 8.80 -2.66 6.69
CA ALA A 114 9.18 -2.49 8.10
C ALA A 114 9.70 -3.78 8.76
N PRO A 115 9.00 -4.94 8.68
CA PRO A 115 9.55 -6.19 9.21
C PRO A 115 10.80 -6.67 8.46
N ILE A 116 10.86 -6.48 7.13
CA ILE A 116 12.08 -6.80 6.34
C ILE A 116 13.28 -6.00 6.86
N ALA A 117 13.09 -4.71 7.15
CA ALA A 117 14.13 -3.83 7.66
C ALA A 117 14.69 -4.31 9.00
N LEU A 118 13.81 -4.76 9.90
CA LEU A 118 14.21 -5.31 11.19
C LEU A 118 15.02 -6.61 11.02
N GLU A 119 14.55 -7.52 10.18
CA GLU A 119 15.16 -8.84 9.95
C GLU A 119 16.48 -8.78 9.18
N ASN A 120 16.65 -7.78 8.31
CA ASN A 120 17.87 -7.59 7.53
C ASN A 120 18.75 -6.46 8.11
N HIS A 121 18.45 -6.03 9.34
CA HIS A 121 19.23 -5.10 10.13
C HIS A 121 19.56 -3.77 9.44
N PHE A 122 18.65 -3.22 8.64
CA PHE A 122 18.78 -1.89 8.06
C PHE A 122 17.79 -0.89 8.65
N LYS A 123 18.17 0.39 8.61
CA LYS A 123 17.31 1.51 8.95
C LYS A 123 16.45 1.84 7.74
N LEU A 124 15.13 1.71 7.88
CA LEU A 124 14.18 2.14 6.86
C LEU A 124 13.69 3.55 7.18
N ILE A 125 13.88 4.48 6.25
CA ILE A 125 13.30 5.83 6.33
C ILE A 125 12.21 5.91 5.27
N VAL A 126 10.98 6.23 5.68
CA VAL A 126 9.88 6.44 4.75
C VAL A 126 9.73 7.95 4.54
N ILE A 127 9.73 8.37 3.28
CA ILE A 127 9.48 9.74 2.87
C ILE A 127 8.34 9.70 1.86
N TRP A 128 7.15 10.11 2.27
CA TRP A 128 6.02 10.20 1.35
C TRP A 128 5.10 11.36 1.65
N HIS A 129 4.42 11.82 0.62
CA HIS A 129 3.34 12.78 0.73
C HIS A 129 2.23 12.40 -0.25
N ALA A 130 0.97 12.46 0.21
CA ALA A 130 -0.16 12.12 -0.65
C ALA A 130 -0.13 12.92 -1.95
N SER A 131 -0.33 12.22 -3.07
CA SER A 131 -0.34 12.77 -4.43
C SER A 131 0.94 13.51 -4.89
N CYS A 132 2.06 13.45 -4.16
CA CYS A 132 3.33 13.99 -4.64
C CYS A 132 4.18 12.89 -5.30
N HIS A 133 4.18 12.92 -6.62
CA HIS A 133 4.85 11.97 -7.51
C HIS A 133 6.38 12.13 -7.48
N VAL A 134 7.11 11.04 -7.77
CA VAL A 134 8.57 11.06 -7.91
C VAL A 134 9.01 11.28 -9.34
N ALA A 135 8.17 10.97 -10.33
CA ALA A 135 8.36 11.41 -11.69
C ALA A 135 8.40 12.95 -11.70
N ASN A 136 9.50 13.52 -12.18
CA ASN A 136 9.66 14.97 -12.30
C ASN A 136 8.83 15.52 -13.47
N VAL A 137 7.51 15.53 -13.29
CA VAL A 137 6.51 16.07 -14.21
C VAL A 137 5.60 17.04 -13.46
N ASN A 138 5.09 18.05 -14.17
CA ASN A 138 4.23 19.07 -13.59
C ASN A 138 2.77 18.61 -13.57
N VAL A 139 2.43 17.74 -12.62
CA VAL A 139 1.03 17.30 -12.39
C VAL A 139 0.22 18.51 -11.94
N GLN A 140 -0.91 18.75 -12.59
CA GLN A 140 -1.84 19.85 -12.28
C GLN A 140 -3.31 19.42 -12.30
N TYR A 141 -3.54 18.11 -12.41
CA TYR A 141 -4.86 17.51 -12.31
C TYR A 141 -4.80 16.21 -11.52
N GLU A 142 -5.65 16.12 -10.51
CA GLU A 142 -5.86 14.94 -9.67
C GLU A 142 -7.33 14.96 -9.21
N PRO A 143 -8.15 13.97 -9.59
CA PRO A 143 -9.60 14.03 -9.42
C PRO A 143 -10.06 13.89 -7.96
N LEU A 144 -9.22 13.41 -7.05
CA LEU A 144 -9.56 13.28 -5.64
C LEU A 144 -9.33 14.57 -4.85
N GLY A 145 -8.70 15.59 -5.46
CA GLY A 145 -8.47 16.90 -4.84
C GLY A 145 -7.47 16.87 -3.68
N TYR A 146 -6.67 15.81 -3.55
CA TYR A 146 -5.71 15.68 -2.44
C TYR A 146 -4.39 16.41 -2.68
N GLN A 147 -4.13 16.84 -3.91
CA GLN A 147 -2.83 17.38 -4.30
C GLN A 147 -2.77 18.90 -4.17
N ASP A 148 -1.83 19.38 -3.35
CA ASP A 148 -1.29 20.73 -3.47
C ASP A 148 -0.15 20.69 -4.49
N PHE A 149 -0.43 21.13 -5.72
CA PHE A 149 0.50 21.04 -6.85
C PHE A 149 1.77 21.87 -6.62
N ASP A 150 1.63 23.08 -6.07
CA ASP A 150 2.76 23.97 -5.80
C ASP A 150 3.63 23.40 -4.68
N PHE A 151 3.01 22.84 -3.65
CA PHE A 151 3.73 22.09 -2.63
C PHE A 151 4.50 20.92 -3.25
N CYS A 152 3.89 20.07 -4.06
CA CYS A 152 4.56 18.91 -4.64
C CYS A 152 5.75 19.31 -5.55
N ASN A 153 5.60 20.37 -6.34
CA ASN A 153 6.65 20.91 -7.20
C ASN A 153 7.89 21.36 -6.40
N THR A 154 7.70 21.89 -5.19
CA THR A 154 8.81 22.25 -4.30
C THR A 154 9.25 21.11 -3.38
N TRP A 155 8.39 20.14 -3.10
CA TRP A 155 8.65 19.00 -2.23
C TRP A 155 9.66 18.04 -2.86
N LEU A 156 9.46 17.63 -4.12
CA LEU A 156 10.33 16.66 -4.80
C LEU A 156 11.82 17.08 -4.77
N PRO A 157 12.22 18.29 -5.21
CA PRO A 157 13.62 18.70 -5.14
C PRO A 157 14.17 18.81 -3.71
N ARG A 158 13.35 19.24 -2.73
CA ARG A 158 13.74 19.30 -1.32
C ARG A 158 14.00 17.89 -0.76
N GLN A 159 13.14 16.92 -1.05
CA GLN A 159 13.33 15.56 -0.59
C GLN A 159 14.51 14.86 -1.26
N ILE A 160 14.73 15.06 -2.57
CA ILE A 160 15.92 14.55 -3.23
C ILE A 160 17.19 15.07 -2.53
N ALA A 161 17.25 16.37 -2.21
CA ALA A 161 18.38 16.95 -1.50
C ALA A 161 18.55 16.35 -0.08
N ALA A 162 17.45 16.13 0.63
CA ALA A 162 17.47 15.50 1.96
C ALA A 162 17.92 14.03 1.90
N ILE A 163 17.44 13.26 0.93
CA ILE A 163 17.81 11.85 0.71
C ILE A 163 19.29 11.72 0.40
N LYS A 164 19.85 12.60 -0.44
CA LYS A 164 21.29 12.58 -0.75
C LYS A 164 22.16 12.75 0.48
N LYS A 165 21.75 13.57 1.46
CA LYS A 165 22.47 13.77 2.73
C LYS A 165 22.48 12.49 3.59
N LEU A 166 21.48 11.63 3.45
CA LEU A 166 21.43 10.35 4.18
C LEU A 166 22.43 9.32 3.64
N ARG A 167 22.92 9.48 2.39
CA ARG A 167 23.77 8.50 1.68
C ARG A 167 23.23 7.07 1.79
N PRO A 168 21.96 6.82 1.42
CA PRO A 168 21.36 5.50 1.59
C PRO A 168 22.00 4.48 0.66
N LYS A 169 21.99 3.21 1.07
CA LYS A 169 22.39 2.08 0.23
C LYS A 169 21.40 1.89 -0.93
N LEU A 170 20.11 2.10 -0.65
CA LEU A 170 19.02 1.91 -1.60
C LEU A 170 17.92 2.96 -1.41
N VAL A 171 17.41 3.49 -2.52
CA VAL A 171 16.15 4.25 -2.57
C VAL A 171 15.12 3.44 -3.37
N LEU A 172 14.02 3.07 -2.73
CA LEU A 172 12.84 2.45 -3.32
C LEU A 172 11.85 3.55 -3.70
N LEU A 173 11.57 3.68 -4.99
CA LEU A 173 10.60 4.61 -5.54
C LEU A 173 9.24 3.91 -5.68
N GLY A 174 8.16 4.60 -5.33
CA GLY A 174 6.79 4.15 -5.63
C GLY A 174 5.87 5.35 -5.81
N GLU A 175 5.04 5.33 -6.84
CA GLU A 175 4.13 6.44 -7.12
C GLU A 175 2.89 5.96 -7.87
N ARG A 176 1.81 6.74 -7.75
CA ARG A 176 0.62 6.57 -8.57
C ARG A 176 0.94 7.03 -10.00
N THR A 177 0.48 6.26 -10.98
CA THR A 177 0.68 6.59 -12.39
C THR A 177 -0.63 6.88 -13.12
N ALA A 178 -1.77 6.52 -12.51
CA ALA A 178 -3.10 6.61 -13.07
C ALA A 178 -3.92 7.76 -12.48
N GLN A 179 -4.95 8.20 -13.22
CA GLN A 179 -5.92 9.20 -12.76
C GLN A 179 -5.23 10.54 -12.36
N ILE A 180 -4.27 10.97 -13.17
CA ILE A 180 -3.50 12.20 -12.99
C ILE A 180 -3.25 12.85 -14.37
N GLY A 181 -3.07 14.16 -14.40
CA GLY A 181 -2.86 14.87 -15.66
C GLY A 181 -2.19 16.23 -15.53
N ASP A 182 -1.99 16.84 -16.69
CA ASP A 182 -1.49 18.21 -16.82
C ASP A 182 -2.59 19.27 -16.53
N ALA A 183 -2.29 20.54 -16.76
CA ALA A 183 -3.21 21.67 -16.56
C ALA A 183 -4.51 21.55 -17.37
N LYS A 184 -4.47 20.80 -18.49
CA LYS A 184 -5.59 20.53 -19.38
C LYS A 184 -6.26 19.19 -19.06
N GLN A 185 -5.95 18.61 -17.90
CA GLN A 185 -6.42 17.30 -17.44
C GLN A 185 -6.02 16.15 -18.37
N LYS A 186 -5.01 16.35 -19.23
CA LYS A 186 -4.55 15.31 -20.14
C LYS A 186 -3.62 14.36 -19.41
N PRO A 187 -3.82 13.03 -19.55
CA PRO A 187 -2.88 12.06 -19.04
C PRO A 187 -1.48 12.28 -19.63
N PHE A 188 -0.45 12.07 -18.81
CA PHE A 188 0.93 12.11 -19.27
C PHE A 188 1.21 10.97 -20.25
N THR A 189 2.01 11.25 -21.27
CA THR A 189 2.50 10.19 -22.17
C THR A 189 3.49 9.30 -21.44
N SER A 190 3.62 8.04 -21.88
CA SER A 190 4.65 7.13 -21.35
C SER A 190 6.07 7.71 -21.48
N THR A 191 6.33 8.51 -22.51
CA THR A 191 7.61 9.20 -22.70
C THR A 191 7.83 10.28 -21.64
N ALA A 192 6.85 11.17 -21.43
CA ALA A 192 6.96 12.23 -20.42
C ALA A 192 7.16 11.66 -19.01
N TRP A 193 6.38 10.62 -18.67
CA TRP A 193 6.50 9.95 -17.37
C TRP A 193 7.88 9.29 -17.19
N ARG A 194 8.33 8.54 -18.21
CA ARG A 194 9.65 7.91 -18.23
C ARG A 194 10.76 8.94 -18.02
N ASP A 195 10.71 10.06 -18.74
CA ASP A 195 11.76 11.08 -18.67
C ASP A 195 11.77 11.80 -17.31
N GLY A 196 10.59 12.03 -16.72
CA GLY A 196 10.45 12.50 -15.33
C GLY A 196 11.09 11.55 -14.31
N LEU A 197 10.85 10.24 -14.46
CA LEU A 197 11.50 9.21 -13.63
C LEU A 197 13.02 9.17 -13.84
N VAL A 198 13.49 9.20 -15.10
CA VAL A 198 14.92 9.24 -15.44
C VAL A 198 15.60 10.44 -14.76
N SER A 199 14.96 11.61 -14.78
CA SER A 199 15.44 12.82 -14.11
C SER A 199 15.64 12.60 -12.61
N THR A 200 14.63 12.06 -11.92
CA THR A 200 14.69 11.80 -10.47
C THR A 200 15.71 10.73 -10.11
N ILE A 201 15.73 9.61 -10.84
CA ILE A 201 16.68 8.51 -10.60
C ILE A 201 18.13 9.00 -10.78
N THR A 202 18.40 9.78 -11.82
CA THR A 202 19.74 10.34 -12.08
C THR A 202 20.24 11.23 -10.95
N ARG A 203 19.33 11.97 -10.29
CA ARG A 203 19.67 12.86 -9.16
C ARG A 203 19.93 12.10 -7.86
N LEU A 204 19.31 10.93 -7.68
CA LEU A 204 19.41 10.10 -6.48
C LEU A 204 20.54 9.07 -6.55
N LYS A 205 20.74 8.47 -7.73
CA LYS A 205 21.70 7.39 -7.93
C LYS A 205 23.13 7.92 -7.84
N THR A 206 23.98 7.20 -7.11
CA THR A 206 25.41 7.48 -6.98
C THR A 206 26.19 6.17 -7.11
N SER A 207 27.51 6.20 -6.95
CA SER A 207 28.33 4.97 -6.88
C SER A 207 28.00 4.11 -5.66
N THR A 208 27.41 4.67 -4.60
CA THR A 208 27.09 3.99 -3.34
C THR A 208 25.59 3.91 -3.04
N THR A 209 24.76 4.61 -3.81
CA THR A 209 23.30 4.62 -3.67
C THR A 209 22.66 3.97 -4.88
N GLN A 210 22.09 2.78 -4.68
CA GLN A 210 21.20 2.16 -5.65
C GLN A 210 19.82 2.82 -5.62
N VAL A 211 19.12 2.75 -6.76
CA VAL A 211 17.73 3.18 -6.87
C VAL A 211 16.96 2.02 -7.52
N ALA A 212 15.74 1.75 -7.05
CA ALA A 212 14.85 0.79 -7.66
C ALA A 212 13.40 1.30 -7.65
N ILE A 213 12.64 0.95 -8.68
CA ILE A 213 11.22 1.28 -8.80
C ILE A 213 10.39 0.07 -8.33
N LEU A 214 9.47 0.30 -7.41
CA LEU A 214 8.33 -0.56 -7.13
C LEU A 214 7.25 -0.18 -8.13
N GLU A 215 7.02 -1.05 -9.11
CA GLU A 215 6.01 -0.81 -10.16
C GLU A 215 4.66 -0.45 -9.56
N ASP A 216 3.98 0.52 -10.17
CA ASP A 216 2.62 0.88 -9.77
C ASP A 216 1.61 -0.23 -10.10
N LEU A 217 0.60 -0.39 -9.23
CA LEU A 217 -0.44 -1.38 -9.41
C LEU A 217 -1.52 -0.87 -10.37
N PRO A 218 -2.03 -1.72 -11.28
CA PRO A 218 -3.17 -1.37 -12.14
C PRO A 218 -4.35 -0.82 -11.35
N TRP A 219 -4.86 0.34 -11.75
CA TRP A 219 -6.05 0.94 -11.13
C TRP A 219 -7.28 0.03 -11.32
N SER A 220 -8.11 -0.13 -10.29
CA SER A 220 -9.35 -0.91 -10.42
C SER A 220 -10.49 -0.07 -10.97
N ASP A 221 -11.33 -0.66 -11.82
CA ASP A 221 -12.51 0.02 -12.38
C ASP A 221 -13.57 0.33 -11.32
N MET A 222 -13.63 -0.51 -10.28
CA MET A 222 -14.58 -0.40 -9.17
C MET A 222 -13.86 -0.46 -7.84
N ASN A 223 -14.51 0.06 -6.80
CA ASN A 223 -14.04 -0.13 -5.44
C ASN A 223 -14.21 -1.61 -5.03
N PRO A 224 -13.12 -2.34 -4.70
CA PRO A 224 -13.18 -3.78 -4.45
C PRO A 224 -14.16 -4.18 -3.35
N GLY A 225 -14.20 -3.46 -2.22
CA GLY A 225 -15.07 -3.79 -1.09
C GLY A 225 -16.55 -3.73 -1.47
N PRO A 226 -17.09 -2.56 -1.87
CA PRO A 226 -18.48 -2.43 -2.33
C PRO A 226 -18.83 -3.38 -3.47
N CYS A 227 -17.94 -3.57 -4.45
CA CYS A 227 -18.22 -4.47 -5.56
C CYS A 227 -18.38 -5.91 -5.07
N LEU A 228 -17.47 -6.40 -4.22
CA LEU A 228 -17.51 -7.77 -3.69
C LEU A 228 -18.76 -7.99 -2.81
N SER A 229 -19.22 -6.98 -2.07
CA SER A 229 -20.46 -7.04 -1.29
C SER A 229 -21.69 -7.28 -2.16
N LEU A 230 -21.71 -6.71 -3.37
CA LEU A 230 -22.80 -6.89 -4.34
C LEU A 230 -22.63 -8.16 -5.18
N ASN A 231 -21.44 -8.77 -5.18
CA ASN A 231 -21.06 -9.87 -6.08
C ASN A 231 -20.48 -11.08 -5.32
N VAL A 232 -21.02 -11.42 -4.15
CA VAL A 232 -20.47 -12.48 -3.28
C VAL A 232 -20.39 -13.87 -3.93
N LYS A 233 -21.18 -14.13 -4.98
CA LYS A 233 -21.18 -15.37 -5.80
C LYS A 233 -20.62 -15.16 -7.22
N ASN A 234 -20.13 -13.97 -7.53
CA ASN A 234 -19.56 -13.62 -8.84
C ASN A 234 -18.31 -12.74 -8.68
N VAL A 235 -17.34 -13.20 -7.90
CA VAL A 235 -16.15 -12.41 -7.50
C VAL A 235 -15.40 -11.80 -8.70
N GLN A 236 -15.35 -12.50 -9.83
CA GLN A 236 -14.60 -12.04 -11.00
C GLN A 236 -15.26 -10.87 -11.74
N SER A 237 -16.53 -10.52 -11.47
CA SER A 237 -17.13 -9.28 -11.98
C SER A 237 -16.44 -8.03 -11.42
N CYS A 238 -15.77 -8.16 -10.27
CA CYS A 238 -14.99 -7.10 -9.63
C CYS A 238 -13.52 -7.09 -10.04
N GLY A 239 -13.09 -8.00 -10.93
CA GLY A 239 -11.73 -8.08 -11.44
C GLY A 239 -11.46 -7.12 -12.60
N ASN A 240 -10.18 -6.91 -12.89
CA ASN A 240 -9.74 -6.04 -13.98
C ASN A 240 -8.98 -6.84 -15.04
N SER A 241 -9.14 -6.46 -16.30
CA SER A 241 -8.28 -6.98 -17.37
C SER A 241 -6.88 -6.38 -17.25
N TYR A 242 -5.87 -7.23 -17.12
CA TYR A 242 -4.47 -6.81 -17.08
C TYR A 242 -3.96 -6.33 -18.45
N THR A 243 -4.66 -6.66 -19.53
CA THR A 243 -4.22 -6.31 -20.88
C THR A 243 -4.62 -4.91 -21.33
N LYS A 244 -5.30 -4.13 -20.46
CA LYS A 244 -5.75 -2.77 -20.78
C LYS A 244 -4.57 -1.86 -21.21
N PRO A 245 -4.71 -1.08 -22.29
CA PRO A 245 -3.64 -0.23 -22.80
C PRO A 245 -3.08 0.77 -21.78
N ALA A 246 -3.93 1.38 -20.95
CA ALA A 246 -3.51 2.37 -19.95
C ALA A 246 -2.48 1.79 -18.96
N PHE A 247 -2.73 0.59 -18.44
CA PHE A 247 -1.80 -0.10 -17.53
C PHE A 247 -0.47 -0.40 -18.20
N LYS A 248 -0.52 -0.85 -19.46
CA LYS A 248 0.69 -1.13 -20.23
C LYS A 248 1.53 0.14 -20.44
N GLY A 249 0.91 1.28 -20.71
CA GLY A 249 1.62 2.54 -20.95
C GLY A 249 2.45 3.00 -19.74
N GLN A 250 1.89 2.90 -18.54
CA GLN A 250 2.54 3.34 -17.29
C GLN A 250 3.68 2.40 -16.89
N GLN A 251 3.43 1.09 -16.87
CA GLN A 251 4.45 0.09 -16.55
C GLN A 251 5.60 0.09 -17.55
N VAL A 252 5.31 0.36 -18.82
CA VAL A 252 6.35 0.51 -19.85
C VAL A 252 7.21 1.74 -19.56
N ALA A 253 6.64 2.84 -19.07
CA ALA A 253 7.40 4.03 -18.69
C ALA A 253 8.36 3.73 -17.53
N GLU A 254 7.87 3.13 -16.45
CA GLU A 254 8.67 2.76 -15.28
C GLU A 254 9.80 1.79 -15.63
N ARG A 255 9.46 0.69 -16.33
CA ARG A 255 10.44 -0.32 -16.77
C ARG A 255 11.51 0.29 -17.68
N ASN A 256 11.12 1.17 -18.60
CA ASN A 256 12.06 1.84 -19.49
C ASN A 256 12.95 2.82 -18.73
N ALA A 257 12.41 3.58 -17.76
CA ALA A 257 13.20 4.48 -16.94
C ALA A 257 14.24 3.71 -16.12
N ALA A 258 13.85 2.59 -15.51
CA ALA A 258 14.77 1.72 -14.79
C ALA A 258 15.87 1.17 -15.71
N ARG A 259 15.52 0.70 -16.92
CA ARG A 259 16.50 0.22 -17.91
C ARG A 259 17.48 1.30 -18.33
N LEU A 260 17.00 2.49 -18.71
CA LEU A 260 17.83 3.60 -19.19
C LEU A 260 18.82 4.10 -18.13
N THR A 261 18.44 4.03 -16.86
CA THR A 261 19.27 4.49 -15.72
C THR A 261 20.03 3.36 -15.04
N ARG A 262 19.88 2.11 -15.50
CA ARG A 262 20.37 0.90 -14.83
C ARG A 262 19.93 0.82 -13.37
N ALA A 263 18.72 1.26 -13.07
CA ALA A 263 18.09 1.12 -11.76
C ALA A 263 17.40 -0.24 -11.63
N GLY A 264 17.14 -0.67 -10.40
CA GLY A 264 16.32 -1.85 -10.15
C GLY A 264 14.86 -1.63 -10.57
N PHE A 265 14.17 -2.70 -10.93
CA PHE A 265 12.74 -2.68 -11.21
C PHE A 265 12.11 -3.92 -10.58
N ILE A 266 11.13 -3.70 -9.70
CA ILE A 266 10.40 -4.76 -9.01
C ILE A 266 8.99 -4.79 -9.62
N PRO A 267 8.66 -5.79 -10.46
CA PRO A 267 7.35 -5.89 -11.09
C PRO A 267 6.33 -6.38 -10.05
N THR A 268 5.75 -5.45 -9.29
CA THR A 268 4.82 -5.75 -8.20
C THR A 268 3.51 -6.36 -8.72
N HIS A 269 3.11 -6.07 -9.96
CA HIS A 269 1.87 -6.58 -10.55
C HIS A 269 1.80 -8.11 -10.52
N GLN A 270 2.94 -8.80 -10.57
CA GLN A 270 2.99 -10.27 -10.59
C GLN A 270 2.44 -10.90 -9.30
N TRP A 271 2.33 -10.12 -8.22
CA TRP A 271 1.73 -10.55 -6.96
C TRP A 271 0.23 -10.29 -6.89
N PHE A 272 -0.36 -9.67 -7.91
CA PHE A 272 -1.78 -9.28 -7.94
C PHE A 272 -2.50 -9.83 -9.18
N CYS A 273 -1.77 -9.97 -10.28
CA CYS A 273 -2.32 -10.21 -11.59
C CYS A 273 -1.71 -11.45 -12.23
N THR A 274 -2.56 -12.24 -12.88
CA THR A 274 -2.13 -13.17 -13.92
C THR A 274 -1.77 -12.39 -15.19
N LYS A 275 -1.33 -13.09 -16.24
CA LYS A 275 -1.08 -12.47 -17.56
C LYS A 275 -2.32 -11.79 -18.19
N LYS A 276 -3.53 -12.12 -17.72
CA LYS A 276 -4.79 -11.62 -18.31
C LYS A 276 -5.67 -10.86 -17.33
N THR A 277 -5.62 -11.20 -16.05
CA THR A 277 -6.61 -10.75 -15.06
C THR A 277 -5.94 -10.38 -13.74
N CYS A 278 -6.30 -9.23 -13.21
CA CYS A 278 -6.06 -8.83 -11.83
C CYS A 278 -7.35 -9.09 -11.03
N SER A 279 -7.38 -10.19 -10.28
CA SER A 279 -8.55 -10.55 -9.48
C SER A 279 -8.62 -9.69 -8.21
N PRO A 280 -9.83 -9.35 -7.73
CA PRO A 280 -10.01 -8.54 -6.51
C PRO A 280 -9.64 -9.31 -5.23
N VAL A 281 -9.51 -10.64 -5.37
CA VAL A 281 -9.15 -11.57 -4.31
C VAL A 281 -8.01 -12.46 -4.79
N VAL A 282 -7.01 -12.68 -3.95
CA VAL A 282 -5.95 -13.67 -4.15
C VAL A 282 -5.83 -14.52 -2.89
N GLY A 283 -6.05 -15.82 -3.00
CA GLY A 283 -6.17 -16.70 -1.84
C GLY A 283 -7.31 -16.24 -0.92
N ASP A 284 -6.98 -15.96 0.34
CA ASP A 284 -7.94 -15.49 1.36
C ASP A 284 -7.93 -13.97 1.56
N TYR A 285 -7.36 -13.21 0.62
CA TYR A 285 -7.15 -11.77 0.80
C TYR A 285 -7.88 -10.97 -0.26
N ILE A 286 -8.61 -9.95 0.18
CA ILE A 286 -9.02 -8.84 -0.68
C ILE A 286 -7.75 -8.03 -0.96
N THR A 287 -7.35 -7.91 -2.23
CA THR A 287 -6.00 -7.43 -2.59
C THR A 287 -5.83 -5.93 -2.45
N LYS A 288 -6.93 -5.17 -2.50
CA LYS A 288 -6.95 -3.71 -2.48
C LYS A 288 -8.06 -3.18 -1.57
N TRP A 289 -7.81 -2.09 -0.85
CA TRP A 289 -8.81 -1.46 0.05
C TRP A 289 -9.63 -0.37 -0.66
N ASP A 290 -9.10 0.19 -1.74
CA ASP A 290 -9.78 1.10 -2.66
C ASP A 290 -9.34 0.80 -4.11
N PRO A 291 -9.75 1.58 -5.14
CA PRO A 291 -9.32 1.31 -6.51
C PRO A 291 -7.81 1.37 -6.78
N GLY A 292 -7.07 2.20 -6.04
CA GLY A 292 -5.65 2.49 -6.26
C GLY A 292 -4.72 1.61 -5.43
N HIS A 293 -5.04 1.40 -4.16
CA HIS A 293 -4.10 0.99 -3.14
C HIS A 293 -4.26 -0.47 -2.69
N ALA A 294 -3.12 -1.15 -2.55
CA ALA A 294 -3.04 -2.49 -1.97
C ALA A 294 -3.51 -2.51 -0.51
N SER A 295 -4.23 -3.56 -0.12
CA SER A 295 -4.65 -3.77 1.27
C SER A 295 -3.44 -4.06 2.15
N ALA A 296 -3.40 -3.45 3.34
CA ALA A 296 -2.26 -3.59 4.23
C ALA A 296 -2.08 -5.04 4.70
N THR A 297 -3.17 -5.77 4.90
CA THR A 297 -3.12 -7.22 5.21
C THR A 297 -2.50 -8.02 4.06
N TYR A 298 -2.88 -7.74 2.80
CA TYR A 298 -2.29 -8.48 1.68
C TYR A 298 -0.80 -8.15 1.52
N VAL A 299 -0.39 -6.90 1.72
CA VAL A 299 1.02 -6.51 1.71
C VAL A 299 1.80 -7.21 2.84
N GLN A 300 1.23 -7.38 4.04
CA GLN A 300 1.85 -8.19 5.09
C GLN A 300 2.04 -9.66 4.66
N TYR A 301 1.05 -10.26 3.98
CA TYR A 301 1.20 -11.60 3.40
C TYR A 301 2.35 -11.66 2.39
N LEU A 302 2.58 -10.60 1.60
CA LEU A 302 3.66 -10.53 0.60
C LEU A 302 5.07 -10.31 1.19
N THR A 303 5.23 -10.18 2.51
CA THR A 303 6.53 -9.86 3.15
C THR A 303 7.68 -10.75 2.66
N ALA A 304 7.51 -12.07 2.63
CA ALA A 304 8.60 -12.98 2.27
C ALA A 304 8.97 -12.93 0.77
N VAL A 305 7.99 -12.74 -0.12
CA VAL A 305 8.28 -12.58 -1.56
C VAL A 305 8.93 -11.23 -1.85
N ILE A 306 8.52 -10.16 -1.16
CA ILE A 306 9.15 -8.83 -1.26
C ILE A 306 10.58 -8.89 -0.74
N ALA A 307 10.83 -9.54 0.40
CA ALA A 307 12.17 -9.74 0.93
C ALA A 307 13.09 -10.41 -0.10
N THR A 308 12.58 -11.44 -0.79
CA THR A 308 13.32 -12.15 -1.85
C THR A 308 13.64 -11.22 -3.03
N ALA A 309 12.69 -10.39 -3.45
CA ALA A 309 12.87 -9.44 -4.55
C ALA A 309 13.88 -8.32 -4.22
N LEU A 310 14.04 -7.96 -2.94
CA LEU A 310 15.00 -6.94 -2.50
C LEU A 310 16.43 -7.44 -2.35
N LYS A 311 16.65 -8.74 -2.15
CA LYS A 311 18.00 -9.30 -1.93
C LYS A 311 19.07 -8.85 -2.94
N PRO A 312 18.80 -8.78 -4.26
CA PRO A 312 19.81 -8.34 -5.23
C PRO A 312 20.17 -6.84 -5.16
N LEU A 313 19.37 -6.04 -4.45
CA LEU A 313 19.52 -4.58 -4.32
C LEU A 313 20.15 -4.16 -2.99
N LEU A 314 20.19 -5.09 -2.02
CA LEU A 314 20.71 -4.90 -0.66
C LEU A 314 22.10 -5.48 -0.49
#